data_AF-A0A0D8J8M3-F1
#
_entry.id   AF-A0A0D8J8M3-F1
#
_cell.length_a   1.000
_cell.length_b   1.000
_cell.length_c   1.000
_cell.angle_alpha   90.00
_cell.angle_beta   90.00
_cell.angle_gamma   90.00
#
_symmetry.space_group_name_H-M   'P 1'
#
loop_
_entity.id
_entity.type
_entity.pdbx_description
1 polymer ?
#
loop_
_entity_poly.entity_id
_entity_poly.type
_entity_poly.pdbx_seq_one_letter_code
_entity_poly.pdbx_strand_id
1 'polypeptide(L)'
;MNRIGVLIRKWNYGTNGRKHNPSRKNLNKQILTLHRKLKKKDNVYTEYSIEKDTDIDINRYHVHLIIHFNDENHLNNRLSNFIGGTEWKIRTNNKGSFNECNGKYGFVHTDNLRDELKYRNYLNKYELTTTLI
;
A
#
# COMPACT_ATOMS: atom_id res chain seq x y z
N MET A 1 -7.79 -18.20 0.83
CA MET A 1 -7.28 -16.84 0.62
C MET A 1 -6.70 -16.32 1.92
N ASN A 2 -5.40 -16.05 1.88
CA ASN A 2 -4.68 -15.32 2.92
C ASN A 2 -5.05 -13.84 2.86
N ARG A 3 -4.72 -13.11 3.92
CA ARG A 3 -4.98 -11.66 4.03
C ARG A 3 -3.76 -10.97 4.60
N ILE A 4 -3.49 -9.77 4.13
CA ILE A 4 -2.35 -8.98 4.57
C ILE A 4 -2.69 -7.49 4.58
N GLY A 5 -2.18 -6.81 5.60
CA GLY A 5 -2.26 -5.37 5.75
C GLY A 5 -1.10 -4.76 5.01
N VAL A 6 -1.35 -3.75 4.18
CA VAL A 6 -0.33 -3.10 3.36
C VAL A 6 -0.39 -1.60 3.58
N LEU A 7 0.73 -1.00 3.94
CA LEU A 7 0.91 0.45 3.90
C LEU A 7 1.83 0.81 2.74
N ILE A 8 1.39 1.74 1.90
CA ILE A 8 2.15 2.22 0.76
C ILE A 8 2.31 3.73 0.86
N ARG A 9 3.55 4.19 0.70
CA ARG A 9 3.84 5.61 0.48
C ARG A 9 4.50 5.79 -0.87
N LYS A 10 3.89 6.62 -1.71
CA LYS A 10 4.34 6.87 -3.09
C LYS A 10 4.89 8.27 -3.23
N TRP A 11 5.77 8.44 -4.20
CA TRP A 11 6.19 9.75 -4.72
C TRP A 11 6.41 9.70 -6.21
N ASN A 12 6.27 10.86 -6.83
CA ASN A 12 6.49 11.09 -8.25
C ASN A 12 7.74 11.96 -8.44
N TYR A 13 8.25 11.97 -9.66
CA TYR A 13 9.36 12.82 -10.07
C TYR A 13 8.87 13.81 -11.12
N GLY A 14 9.17 15.09 -10.93
CA GLY A 14 8.97 16.11 -11.95
C GLY A 14 9.99 16.00 -13.09
N THR A 15 9.82 16.79 -14.14
CA THR A 15 10.77 16.88 -15.27
C THR A 15 12.17 17.33 -14.82
N ASN A 16 12.24 18.09 -13.73
CA ASN A 16 13.49 18.52 -13.08
C ASN A 16 14.09 17.48 -12.11
N GLY A 17 13.56 16.26 -12.07
CA GLY A 17 14.00 15.20 -11.16
C GLY A 17 13.63 15.42 -9.68
N ARG A 18 12.87 16.48 -9.34
CA ARG A 18 12.46 16.72 -7.95
C ARG A 18 11.31 15.80 -7.56
N LYS A 19 11.44 15.22 -6.36
CA LYS A 19 10.44 14.38 -5.72
C LYS A 19 9.25 15.23 -5.25
N HIS A 20 8.03 14.78 -5.55
CA HIS A 20 6.80 15.38 -5.03
C HIS A 20 5.77 14.31 -4.66
N ASN A 21 4.83 14.67 -3.79
CA ASN A 21 3.79 13.75 -3.34
C ASN A 21 2.70 13.63 -4.42
N PRO A 22 2.20 12.42 -4.70
CA PRO A 22 1.09 12.25 -5.62
C PRO A 22 -0.19 12.79 -4.98
N SER A 23 -1.08 13.36 -5.80
CA SER A 23 -2.42 13.73 -5.35
C SER A 23 -3.25 12.48 -5.00
N ARG A 24 -4.27 12.64 -4.16
CA ARG A 24 -5.27 11.59 -3.86
C ARG A 24 -5.86 10.98 -5.14
N LYS A 25 -6.18 11.81 -6.15
CA LYS A 25 -6.69 11.37 -7.46
C LYS A 25 -5.70 10.47 -8.20
N ASN A 26 -4.40 10.81 -8.15
CA ASN A 26 -3.36 9.99 -8.78
C ASN A 26 -3.16 8.66 -8.04
N LEU A 27 -3.16 8.68 -6.69
CA LEU A 27 -3.09 7.47 -5.88
C LEU A 27 -4.25 6.52 -6.18
N ASN A 28 -5.49 7.01 -6.24
CA ASN A 28 -6.66 6.21 -6.62
C ASN A 28 -6.46 5.48 -7.96
N LYS A 29 -6.02 6.19 -9.00
CA LYS A 29 -5.73 5.58 -10.32
C LYS A 29 -4.62 4.52 -10.24
N GLN A 30 -3.59 4.77 -9.43
CA GLN A 30 -2.48 3.84 -9.25
C GLN A 30 -2.91 2.57 -8.51
N ILE A 31 -3.75 2.68 -7.47
CA ILE A 31 -4.30 1.52 -6.74
C ILE A 31 -5.22 0.68 -7.62
N LEU A 32 -6.10 1.30 -8.41
CA LEU A 32 -6.91 0.59 -9.41
C LEU A 32 -6.04 -0.20 -10.40
N THR A 33 -4.91 0.37 -10.81
CA THR A 33 -3.96 -0.29 -11.70
C THR A 33 -3.23 -1.45 -11.00
N LEU A 34 -2.82 -1.27 -9.74
CA LEU A 34 -2.22 -2.32 -8.92
C LEU A 34 -3.18 -3.50 -8.77
N HIS A 35 -4.42 -3.24 -8.36
CA HIS A 35 -5.47 -4.26 -8.20
C HIS A 35 -5.70 -5.05 -9.50
N ARG A 36 -5.87 -4.38 -10.65
CA ARG A 36 -5.98 -5.05 -11.95
C ARG A 36 -4.78 -5.94 -12.28
N LYS A 37 -3.56 -5.54 -11.90
CA LYS A 37 -2.34 -6.33 -12.13
C LYS A 37 -2.24 -7.53 -11.17
N LEU A 38 -2.73 -7.40 -9.94
CA LEU A 38 -2.84 -8.50 -8.99
C LEU A 38 -3.83 -9.56 -9.52
N LYS A 39 -5.00 -9.15 -9.99
CA LYS A 39 -6.05 -10.04 -10.52
C LYS A 39 -5.66 -10.87 -11.75
N LYS A 40 -4.59 -10.52 -12.47
CA LYS A 40 -4.18 -11.26 -13.67
C LYS A 40 -3.77 -12.71 -13.42
N LYS A 41 -3.35 -13.05 -12.20
CA LYS A 41 -2.86 -14.40 -11.85
C LYS A 41 -3.41 -14.92 -10.51
N ASP A 42 -4.27 -14.15 -9.86
CA ASP A 42 -4.79 -14.50 -8.55
C ASP A 42 -6.21 -13.94 -8.39
N ASN A 43 -7.05 -14.61 -7.63
CA ASN A 43 -8.34 -14.07 -7.25
C ASN A 43 -8.14 -13.15 -6.05
N VAL A 44 -8.24 -11.83 -6.27
CA VAL A 44 -7.83 -10.82 -5.29
C VAL A 44 -8.96 -9.85 -5.03
N TYR A 45 -9.26 -9.66 -3.75
CA TYR A 45 -10.08 -8.54 -3.25
C TYR A 45 -9.18 -7.54 -2.57
N THR A 46 -9.48 -6.25 -2.73
CA THR A 46 -8.70 -5.18 -2.12
C THR A 46 -9.60 -4.15 -1.49
N GLU A 47 -9.49 -3.96 -0.19
CA GLU A 47 -10.02 -2.77 0.49
C GLU A 47 -8.89 -1.77 0.64
N TYR A 48 -9.15 -0.49 0.41
CA TYR A 48 -8.13 0.53 0.64
C TYR A 48 -8.71 1.86 1.13
N SER A 49 -7.88 2.59 1.86
CA SER A 49 -8.12 3.98 2.26
C SER A 49 -6.89 4.83 1.91
N ILE A 50 -7.12 6.08 1.51
CA ILE A 50 -6.06 7.07 1.28
C ILE A 50 -6.18 8.12 2.36
N GLU A 51 -5.14 8.23 3.18
CA GLU A 51 -5.10 9.12 4.33
C GLU A 51 -4.11 10.26 4.09
N LYS A 52 -4.47 11.46 4.55
CA LYS A 52 -3.57 12.61 4.59
C LYS A 52 -2.77 12.54 5.89
N ASP A 53 -1.47 12.77 5.83
CA ASP A 53 -0.66 12.90 7.04
C ASP A 53 -1.14 14.11 7.86
N THR A 54 -1.38 13.91 9.15
CA THR A 54 -1.89 14.94 10.06
C THR A 54 -0.83 15.96 10.47
N ASP A 55 0.44 15.56 10.46
CA ASP A 55 1.50 16.26 11.19
C ASP A 55 2.26 17.30 10.36
N ILE A 56 1.85 17.56 9.11
CA ILE A 56 2.63 18.39 8.19
C ILE A 56 1.70 19.22 7.28
N ASP A 57 1.99 20.53 7.15
CA ASP A 57 1.36 21.46 6.19
C ASP A 57 1.57 21.09 4.70
N ILE A 58 2.23 19.97 4.43
CA ILE A 58 2.49 19.44 3.10
C ILE A 58 1.45 18.35 2.86
N ASN A 59 0.69 18.45 1.76
CA ASN A 59 -0.28 17.44 1.30
C ASN A 59 0.39 16.09 0.97
N ARG A 60 0.82 15.37 2.01
CA ARG A 60 1.41 14.05 1.96
C ARG A 60 0.30 13.05 2.23
N TYR A 61 0.22 12.05 1.37
CA TYR A 61 -0.76 10.98 1.49
C TYR A 61 -0.05 9.65 1.61
N HIS A 62 -0.64 8.75 2.37
CA HIS A 62 -0.30 7.33 2.39
C HIS A 62 -1.55 6.50 2.12
N VAL A 63 -1.34 5.28 1.65
CA VAL A 63 -2.42 4.35 1.32
C VAL A 63 -2.30 3.18 2.26
N HIS A 64 -3.40 2.80 2.89
CA HIS A 64 -3.49 1.53 3.59
C HIS A 64 -4.43 0.59 2.82
N LEU A 65 -4.10 -0.69 2.80
CA LEU A 65 -4.87 -1.71 2.10
C LEU A 65 -5.03 -2.98 2.94
N ILE A 66 -6.16 -3.65 2.78
CA ILE A 66 -6.31 -5.08 3.08
C ILE A 66 -6.36 -5.79 1.74
N ILE A 67 -5.41 -6.69 1.50
CA ILE A 67 -5.36 -7.49 0.27
C ILE A 67 -5.64 -8.94 0.62
N HIS A 68 -6.62 -9.53 -0.05
CA HIS A 68 -6.87 -10.97 0.01
C HIS A 68 -6.18 -11.61 -1.19
N PHE A 69 -5.41 -12.68 -0.97
CA PHE A 69 -4.58 -13.30 -1.99
C PHE A 69 -4.44 -14.81 -1.77
N ASN A 70 -3.97 -15.53 -2.79
CA ASN A 70 -3.59 -16.94 -2.71
C ASN A 70 -2.10 -17.14 -3.00
N ASP A 71 -1.49 -16.29 -3.82
CA ASP A 71 -0.08 -16.38 -4.20
C ASP A 71 0.73 -15.22 -3.60
N GLU A 72 1.47 -15.50 -2.53
CA GLU A 72 2.32 -14.53 -1.83
C GLU A 72 3.46 -14.02 -2.71
N ASN A 73 4.06 -14.88 -3.54
CA ASN A 73 5.17 -14.50 -4.41
C ASN A 73 4.68 -13.54 -5.50
N HIS A 74 3.54 -13.82 -6.12
CA HIS A 74 2.94 -12.90 -7.07
C HIS A 74 2.53 -11.57 -6.41
N LEU A 75 1.94 -11.61 -5.21
CA LEU A 75 1.64 -10.40 -4.44
C LEU A 75 2.88 -9.54 -4.20
N ASN A 76 3.93 -10.12 -3.59
CA ASN A 76 5.16 -9.41 -3.23
C ASN A 76 5.86 -8.86 -4.49
N ASN A 77 5.86 -9.62 -5.59
CA ASN A 77 6.38 -9.17 -6.88
C ASN A 77 5.58 -8.00 -7.45
N ARG A 78 4.25 -7.98 -7.32
CA ARG A 78 3.43 -6.86 -7.80
C ARG A 78 3.61 -5.62 -6.94
N LEU A 79 3.70 -5.78 -5.62
CA LEU A 79 3.95 -4.68 -4.68
C LEU A 79 5.32 -4.05 -4.89
N SER A 80 6.39 -4.85 -5.00
CA SER A 80 7.75 -4.34 -5.23
C SER A 80 7.87 -3.61 -6.57
N ASN A 81 7.33 -4.19 -7.64
CA ASN A 81 7.29 -3.55 -8.97
C ASN A 81 6.48 -2.24 -8.98
N PHE A 82 5.41 -2.16 -8.18
CA PHE A 82 4.57 -0.97 -8.09
C PHE A 82 5.32 0.26 -7.53
N ILE A 83 6.31 0.02 -6.66
CA ILE A 83 7.20 1.05 -6.11
C ILE A 83 8.57 1.09 -6.77
N GLY A 84 8.85 0.22 -7.74
CA GLY A 84 10.16 0.12 -8.40
C GLY A 84 11.26 -0.32 -7.44
N GLY A 85 10.97 -1.32 -6.61
CA GLY A 85 11.87 -1.89 -5.61
C GLY A 85 12.15 -3.36 -5.91
N THR A 86 13.21 -3.88 -5.32
CA THR A 86 13.75 -5.22 -5.65
C THR A 86 14.04 -6.08 -4.43
N GLU A 87 14.07 -5.49 -3.23
CA GLU A 87 14.51 -6.17 -2.02
C GLU A 87 13.48 -5.98 -0.90
N TRP A 88 13.17 -7.08 -0.20
CA TRP A 88 12.33 -7.10 0.98
C TRP A 88 13.19 -7.32 2.22
N LYS A 89 12.97 -6.52 3.27
CA LYS A 89 13.68 -6.61 4.54
C LYS A 89 12.69 -6.73 5.68
N ILE A 90 13.00 -7.57 6.65
CA ILE A 90 12.30 -7.57 7.94
C ILE A 90 12.80 -6.37 8.74
N ARG A 91 11.88 -5.54 9.20
CA ARG A 91 12.12 -4.43 10.13
C ARG A 91 11.50 -4.77 11.46
N THR A 92 12.11 -4.33 12.55
CA THR A 92 11.57 -4.46 13.90
C THR A 92 11.55 -3.09 14.56
N ASN A 93 10.45 -2.75 15.21
CA ASN A 93 10.32 -1.57 16.05
C ASN A 93 9.64 -1.94 17.37
N ASN A 94 9.38 -0.94 18.23
CA ASN A 94 8.73 -1.14 19.52
C ASN A 94 7.29 -1.71 19.43
N LYS A 95 6.71 -1.80 18.23
CA LYS A 95 5.36 -2.32 17.96
C LYS A 95 5.38 -3.71 17.30
N GLY A 96 6.53 -4.25 16.94
CA GLY A 96 6.68 -5.57 16.33
C GLY A 96 7.56 -5.59 15.08
N SER A 97 7.51 -6.71 14.36
CA SER A 97 8.23 -6.91 13.10
C SER A 97 7.30 -6.80 11.90
N PHE A 98 7.75 -6.16 10.83
CA PHE A 98 7.02 -6.01 9.57
C PHE A 98 7.98 -6.16 8.38
N ASN A 99 7.47 -6.57 7.22
CA ASN A 99 8.29 -6.59 6.00
C ASN A 99 8.23 -5.22 5.32
N GLU A 100 9.35 -4.75 4.83
CA GLU A 100 9.50 -3.47 4.13
C GLU A 100 10.19 -3.68 2.78
N CYS A 101 9.62 -3.11 1.72
CA CYS A 101 10.26 -2.96 0.43
C CYS A 101 10.42 -1.48 0.10
N ASN A 102 11.65 -1.04 -0.14
CA ASN A 102 11.95 0.30 -0.61
C ASN A 102 12.22 0.28 -2.11
N GLY A 103 11.78 1.31 -2.82
CA GLY A 103 11.98 1.42 -4.25
C GLY A 103 12.03 2.84 -4.74
N LYS A 104 12.30 2.96 -6.04
CA LYS A 104 12.48 4.26 -6.69
C LYS A 104 11.31 5.22 -6.48
N TYR A 105 10.07 4.71 -6.46
CA TYR A 105 8.84 5.51 -6.46
C TYR A 105 8.06 5.43 -5.15
N GLY A 106 8.60 4.83 -4.10
CA GLY A 106 7.86 4.61 -2.87
C GLY A 106 8.48 3.59 -1.94
N PHE A 107 7.77 3.30 -0.87
CA PHE A 107 7.99 2.12 -0.05
C PHE A 107 6.66 1.42 0.24
N VAL A 108 6.76 0.14 0.57
CA VAL A 108 5.65 -0.72 0.97
C VAL A 108 6.02 -1.39 2.28
N HIS A 109 5.13 -1.33 3.27
CA HIS A 109 5.18 -2.18 4.44
C HIS A 109 4.06 -3.21 4.36
N THR A 110 4.33 -4.44 4.75
CA THR A 110 3.30 -5.47 4.90
C THR A 110 3.33 -6.03 6.30
N ASP A 111 2.14 -6.20 6.88
CA ASP A 111 1.95 -6.73 8.22
C ASP A 111 0.86 -7.81 8.22
N ASN A 112 1.02 -8.79 9.10
CA ASN A 112 0.06 -9.86 9.28
C ASN A 112 -1.17 -9.32 10.01
N LEU A 113 -2.35 -9.50 9.40
CA LEU A 113 -3.62 -9.07 10.00
C LEU A 113 -4.07 -10.06 11.07
N ARG A 114 -3.54 -9.92 12.28
CA ARG A 114 -3.98 -10.72 13.44
C ARG A 114 -5.42 -10.40 13.89
N ASP A 115 -5.82 -9.14 13.72
CA ASP A 115 -7.17 -8.63 14.01
C ASP A 115 -7.64 -7.73 12.86
N GLU A 116 -8.37 -8.35 11.93
CA GLU A 116 -8.88 -7.67 10.73
C GLU A 116 -9.90 -6.59 11.07
N LEU A 117 -10.77 -6.82 12.05
CA LEU A 117 -11.81 -5.86 12.40
C LEU A 117 -11.17 -4.59 12.97
N LYS A 118 -10.15 -4.75 13.82
CA LYS A 118 -9.37 -3.62 14.34
C LYS A 118 -8.65 -2.87 13.22
N TYR A 119 -8.04 -3.58 12.27
CA TYR A 119 -7.37 -2.93 11.14
C TYR A 119 -8.37 -2.20 10.23
N ARG A 120 -9.50 -2.83 9.88
CA ARG A 120 -10.56 -2.20 9.09
C ARG A 120 -11.16 -0.98 9.79
N ASN A 121 -11.36 -1.03 11.11
CA ASN A 121 -11.79 0.13 11.90
C ASN A 121 -10.76 1.26 11.87
N TYR A 122 -9.46 0.90 11.89
CA TYR A 122 -8.38 1.88 11.74
C TYR A 122 -8.40 2.53 10.34
N LEU A 123 -8.56 1.76 9.26
CA LEU A 123 -8.70 2.28 7.89
C LEU A 123 -9.90 3.23 7.72
N ASN A 124 -11.00 2.88 8.37
CA ASN A 124 -12.27 3.60 8.31
C ASN A 124 -12.34 4.80 9.27
N LYS A 125 -11.25 5.11 9.98
CA LYS A 125 -11.24 6.16 11.02
C LYS A 125 -11.63 7.54 10.49
N TYR A 126 -11.19 7.86 9.27
CA TYR A 126 -11.40 9.19 8.67
C TYR A 126 -12.30 9.15 7.44
N GLU A 127 -12.21 8.11 6.63
CA GLU A 127 -13.04 7.89 5.43
C GLU A 127 -13.29 6.40 5.25
N LEU A 128 -14.47 6.03 4.73
CA LEU A 128 -14.79 4.64 4.44
C LEU A 128 -13.87 4.06 3.35
N THR A 129 -13.43 2.82 3.55
CA THR A 129 -12.63 2.09 2.58
C THR A 129 -13.38 1.90 1.27
N THR A 130 -12.62 1.97 0.18
CA THR A 130 -13.09 1.56 -1.14
C THR A 130 -12.76 0.09 -1.36
N THR A 131 -13.75 -0.70 -1.78
CA THR A 131 -13.59 -2.12 -2.09
C THR A 131 -13.46 -2.35 -3.60
N LEU A 132 -12.44 -3.10 -3.99
CA LEU A 132 -12.18 -3.55 -5.36
C LEU A 132 -12.30 -5.07 -5.43
N ILE A 133 -13.09 -5.54 -6.38
CA ILE A 133 -13.43 -6.96 -6.60
C ILE A 133 -12.80 -7.48 -7.88
#